data_AF-A0A2D8AKP9-F1
#
_entry.id   AF-A0A2D8AKP9-F1
#
_cell.length_a   1.000
_cell.length_b   1.000
_cell.length_c   1.000
_cell.angle_alpha   90.00
_cell.angle_beta   90.00
_cell.angle_gamma   90.00
#
_symmetry.space_group_name_H-M   'P 1'
#
loop_
_entity.id
_entity.type
_entity.pdbx_description
1 polymer ?
#
loop_
_entity_poly.entity_id
_entity_poly.type
_entity_poly.pdbx_seq_one_letter_code
_entity_poly.pdbx_strand_id
1 'polypeptide(L)'
;MLADDIKDLIQESYRQLLTSRELTPRYGQRLMIAEIAKQLAVIGGARVPRKDQLTSQASASGPVSQGMQAAASPKAPVCVIEAGTGTGKTLAYLLATIPLAQALNLKVVIATATVALQEQVILKDIPELLNGSELDFSVALAKGRGRYVCLSKLDALLEPNDSLQAMLDLYGEESVDLGEPDARLYQGMLDALAEGSWDGDRDSWNRPIAEKEWRPLTVDNASCLGARCSNFRQCVFFKARESLDQSDVIVSNH
;
A
#
# COMPACT_ATOMS: atom_id res chain seq x y z
N MET A 1 7.93 -24.48 13.56
CA MET A 1 9.38 -24.36 13.36
C MET A 1 9.55 -23.89 11.93
N LEU A 2 10.45 -22.94 11.64
CA LEU A 2 10.67 -22.46 10.28
C LEU A 2 11.23 -23.62 9.45
N ALA A 3 10.66 -23.86 8.27
CA ALA A 3 11.16 -24.90 7.37
C ALA A 3 12.58 -24.53 6.89
N ASP A 4 13.44 -25.54 6.73
CA ASP A 4 14.87 -25.31 6.46
C ASP A 4 15.11 -24.60 5.12
N ASP A 5 14.27 -24.85 4.13
CA ASP A 5 14.25 -24.18 2.82
C ASP A 5 14.00 -22.68 2.93
N ILE A 6 13.03 -22.24 3.74
CA ILE A 6 12.72 -20.83 3.95
C ILE A 6 13.88 -20.14 4.69
N LYS A 7 14.48 -20.85 5.65
CA LYS A 7 15.64 -20.34 6.39
C LYS A 7 16.83 -20.12 5.45
N ASP A 8 17.10 -21.08 4.57
CA ASP A 8 18.19 -21.00 3.61
C ASP A 8 17.94 -19.86 2.61
N LEU A 9 16.70 -19.70 2.12
CA LEU A 9 16.31 -18.59 1.26
C LEU A 9 16.54 -17.23 1.92
N ILE A 10 16.10 -17.04 3.17
CA ILE A 10 16.32 -15.79 3.92
C ILE A 10 17.83 -15.50 4.08
N GLN A 11 18.62 -16.52 4.40
CA GLN A 11 20.06 -16.37 4.58
C GLN A 11 20.76 -16.02 3.28
N GLU A 12 20.40 -16.69 2.18
CA GLU A 12 21.00 -16.47 0.87
C GLU A 12 20.64 -15.09 0.33
N SER A 13 19.36 -14.70 0.36
CA SER A 13 18.93 -13.34 0.00
C SER A 13 19.63 -12.28 0.84
N TYR A 14 19.87 -12.53 2.12
CA TYR A 14 20.62 -11.60 2.97
C TYR A 14 22.10 -11.48 2.55
N ARG A 15 22.77 -12.60 2.25
CA ARG A 15 24.18 -12.58 1.80
C ARG A 15 24.32 -11.87 0.46
N GLN A 16 23.45 -12.19 -0.51
CA GLN A 16 23.41 -11.54 -1.82
C GLN A 16 23.22 -10.03 -1.68
N LEU A 17 22.31 -9.60 -0.79
CA LEU A 17 22.06 -8.18 -0.55
C LEU A 17 23.28 -7.48 0.06
N LEU A 18 23.98 -8.13 0.99
CA LEU A 18 25.21 -7.57 1.55
C LEU A 18 26.32 -7.44 0.51
N THR A 19 26.52 -8.47 -0.33
CA THR A 19 27.55 -8.49 -1.37
C THR A 19 27.27 -7.47 -2.47
N SER A 20 26.05 -7.44 -3.01
CA SER A 20 25.67 -6.52 -4.09
C SER A 20 25.77 -5.04 -3.71
N ARG A 21 25.67 -4.72 -2.42
CA ARG A 21 25.63 -3.35 -1.89
C ARG A 21 26.86 -2.99 -1.07
N GLU A 22 27.85 -3.88 -0.99
CA GLU A 22 29.05 -3.71 -0.17
C GLU A 22 28.73 -3.35 1.30
N LEU A 23 27.65 -3.92 1.83
CA LEU A 23 27.16 -3.63 3.18
C LEU A 23 27.83 -4.53 4.21
N THR A 24 28.04 -3.97 5.40
CA THR A 24 28.52 -4.74 6.55
C THR A 24 27.36 -5.33 7.35
N PRO A 25 27.40 -6.64 7.68
CA PRO A 25 26.35 -7.28 8.45
C PRO A 25 26.28 -6.70 9.86
N ARG A 26 25.06 -6.39 10.32
CA ARG A 26 24.82 -5.83 11.66
C ARG A 26 24.14 -6.86 12.55
N TYR A 27 24.61 -7.01 13.78
CA TYR A 27 24.04 -7.96 14.74
C TYR A 27 22.54 -7.70 14.99
N GLY A 28 22.16 -6.45 15.26
CA GLY A 28 20.76 -6.07 15.50
C GLY A 28 19.84 -6.38 14.32
N GLN A 29 20.32 -6.21 13.09
CA GLN A 29 19.56 -6.53 11.88
C GLN A 29 19.31 -8.04 11.78
N ARG A 30 20.35 -8.86 11.96
CA ARG A 30 20.22 -10.33 11.94
C ARG A 30 19.30 -10.85 13.03
N LEU A 31 19.37 -10.27 14.23
CA LEU A 31 18.51 -10.62 15.35
C LEU A 31 17.04 -10.28 15.05
N MET A 32 16.79 -9.10 14.47
CA MET A 32 15.45 -8.69 14.03
C MET A 32 14.88 -9.65 12.97
N ILE A 33 15.67 -9.99 11.94
CA ILE A 33 15.26 -10.96 10.91
C ILE A 33 14.87 -12.30 11.54
N ALA A 34 15.72 -12.83 12.42
CA ALA A 34 15.50 -14.13 13.06
C ALA A 34 14.25 -14.14 13.94
N GLU A 35 14.01 -13.07 14.72
CA GLU A 35 12.85 -13.00 15.62
C GLU A 35 11.54 -12.87 14.83
N ILE A 36 11.51 -12.04 13.78
CA ILE A 36 10.35 -11.91 12.89
C ILE A 36 10.03 -13.26 12.23
N ALA A 37 11.02 -13.89 11.60
CA ALA A 37 10.84 -15.15 10.89
C ALA A 37 10.36 -16.27 11.84
N LYS A 38 10.92 -16.34 13.05
CA LYS A 38 10.54 -17.34 14.06
C LYS A 38 9.09 -17.18 14.52
N GLN A 39 8.65 -15.95 14.79
CA GLN A 39 7.29 -15.68 15.27
C GLN A 39 6.26 -15.92 14.16
N LEU A 40 6.55 -15.49 12.93
CA LEU A 40 5.65 -15.66 11.80
C LEU A 40 5.62 -17.11 11.28
N ALA A 41 6.67 -17.91 11.49
CA ALA A 41 6.67 -19.33 11.13
C ALA A 41 5.56 -20.14 11.82
N VAL A 42 4.98 -19.63 12.92
CA VAL A 42 3.82 -20.24 13.57
C VAL A 42 2.59 -20.23 12.64
N ILE A 43 2.48 -19.25 11.74
CA ILE A 43 1.40 -19.15 10.75
C ILE A 43 1.44 -20.34 9.79
N GLY A 44 2.61 -20.82 9.38
CA GLY A 44 2.73 -21.99 8.53
C GLY A 44 2.40 -23.31 9.23
N GLY A 45 2.57 -23.38 10.56
CA GLY A 45 2.26 -24.56 11.37
C GLY A 45 0.80 -24.64 11.82
N ALA A 46 0.14 -23.49 12.00
CA ALA A 46 -1.29 -23.41 12.19
C ALA A 46 -1.94 -23.46 10.80
N ARG A 47 -2.57 -24.57 10.40
CA ARG A 47 -3.30 -24.67 9.12
C ARG A 47 -4.11 -23.39 8.86
N VAL A 48 -3.59 -22.51 8.01
CA VAL A 48 -4.36 -21.39 7.49
C VAL A 48 -5.41 -22.03 6.57
N PRO A 49 -6.71 -21.92 6.86
CA PRO A 49 -7.72 -22.48 5.98
C PRO A 49 -7.57 -21.82 4.60
N ARG A 50 -7.28 -22.64 3.59
CA ARG A 50 -7.29 -22.17 2.19
C ARG A 50 -8.66 -21.56 1.90
N LYS A 51 -8.66 -20.45 1.15
CA LYS A 51 -9.86 -19.70 0.74
C LYS A 51 -10.94 -20.60 0.11
N ASP A 52 -10.54 -21.75 -0.44
CA ASP A 52 -11.40 -22.73 -1.11
C ASP A 52 -12.21 -23.64 -0.16
N GLN A 53 -11.93 -23.64 1.15
CA GLN A 53 -12.58 -24.57 2.11
C GLN A 53 -13.71 -23.95 2.94
N LEU A 54 -14.09 -22.69 2.70
CA LEU A 54 -15.16 -22.01 3.45
C LEU A 54 -16.58 -22.38 2.98
N THR A 55 -16.75 -23.30 2.04
CA THR A 55 -18.06 -23.70 1.49
C THR A 55 -18.35 -25.19 1.55
N SER A 56 -17.92 -25.91 2.59
CA SER A 56 -18.63 -27.13 2.99
C SER A 56 -18.18 -27.61 4.36
N GLN A 57 -19.03 -27.42 5.37
CA GLN A 57 -19.32 -28.42 6.41
C GLN A 57 -20.30 -27.81 7.42
N ALA A 58 -21.57 -27.89 7.07
CA ALA A 58 -22.63 -28.01 8.07
C ALA A 58 -22.69 -29.46 8.56
N SER A 59 -23.06 -29.63 9.83
CA SER A 59 -23.55 -30.84 10.50
C SER A 59 -22.59 -32.02 10.73
N ALA A 60 -22.16 -32.19 11.98
CA ALA A 60 -22.38 -33.43 12.74
C ALA A 60 -22.07 -33.20 14.24
N SER A 61 -23.10 -33.35 15.06
CA SER A 61 -23.08 -33.41 16.52
C SER A 61 -22.83 -34.83 17.00
N GLY A 62 -21.90 -35.01 17.95
CA GLY A 62 -21.68 -36.26 18.67
C GLY A 62 -20.88 -36.01 19.95
N PRO A 63 -21.30 -36.51 21.13
CA PRO A 63 -20.63 -36.22 22.39
C PRO A 63 -19.57 -37.28 22.68
N VAL A 64 -18.32 -36.87 22.96
CA VAL A 64 -17.34 -37.75 23.63
C VAL A 64 -16.56 -36.93 24.66
N SER A 65 -16.86 -37.24 25.91
CA SER A 65 -16.06 -36.94 27.10
C SER A 65 -14.69 -37.60 27.02
N GLN A 66 -13.60 -36.86 27.28
CA GLN A 66 -12.48 -37.25 28.14
C GLN A 66 -11.30 -36.27 28.03
N GLY A 67 -10.88 -35.70 29.17
CA GLY A 67 -9.50 -35.32 29.47
C GLY A 67 -8.83 -34.25 28.61
N MET A 68 -9.28 -33.00 28.66
CA MET A 68 -8.50 -31.87 28.14
C MET A 68 -7.54 -31.36 29.23
N GLN A 69 -6.29 -31.80 29.17
CA GLN A 69 -5.18 -30.97 29.65
C GLN A 69 -5.32 -29.61 28.97
N ALA A 70 -5.25 -28.53 29.75
CA ALA A 70 -5.32 -27.17 29.24
C ALA A 70 -4.12 -26.91 28.32
N ALA A 71 -4.28 -27.26 27.03
CA ALA A 71 -3.38 -26.83 25.98
C ALA A 71 -3.43 -25.30 25.99
N ALA A 72 -2.31 -24.68 26.38
CA ALA A 72 -2.13 -23.25 26.33
C ALA A 72 -2.65 -22.75 24.97
N SER A 73 -3.63 -21.86 25.01
CA SER A 73 -4.18 -21.20 23.82
C SER A 73 -3.01 -20.73 22.94
N PRO A 74 -2.99 -21.08 21.63
CA PRO A 74 -1.86 -20.76 20.77
C PRO A 74 -1.63 -19.25 20.83
N LYS A 75 -0.44 -18.86 21.28
CA LYS A 75 -0.03 -17.46 21.37
C LYS A 75 -0.17 -16.86 19.97
N ALA A 76 -0.91 -15.75 19.85
CA ALA A 76 -1.05 -15.06 18.57
C ALA A 76 0.35 -14.75 18.00
N PRO A 77 0.59 -14.90 16.69
CA PRO A 77 1.89 -14.72 16.06
C PRO A 77 2.24 -13.22 15.96
N VAL A 78 2.32 -12.55 17.11
CA VAL A 78 2.60 -11.12 17.24
C VAL A 78 3.99 -10.95 17.84
N CYS A 79 4.80 -10.12 17.18
CA CYS A 79 6.13 -9.76 17.62
C CYS A 79 6.23 -8.24 17.76
N VAL A 80 6.87 -7.78 18.84
CA VAL A 80 7.15 -6.36 19.07
C VAL A 80 8.66 -6.20 19.15
N ILE A 81 9.23 -5.40 18.26
CA ILE A 81 10.68 -5.19 18.16
C ILE A 81 10.95 -3.69 18.18
N GLU A 82 11.75 -3.26 19.15
CA GLU A 82 12.34 -1.93 19.15
C GLU A 82 13.68 -1.96 18.44
N ALA A 83 13.86 -1.10 17.44
CA ALA A 83 15.11 -1.00 16.69
C ALA A 83 15.48 0.47 16.44
N GLY A 84 16.69 0.85 16.83
CA GLY A 84 17.21 2.22 16.67
C GLY A 84 17.34 2.66 15.21
N THR A 85 17.49 3.96 14.95
CA THR A 85 17.74 4.49 13.60
C THR A 85 19.01 3.90 12.99
N GLY A 86 19.03 3.70 11.67
CA GLY A 86 20.19 3.13 10.97
C GLY A 86 20.42 1.61 11.19
N THR A 87 19.55 0.89 11.89
CA THR A 87 19.67 -0.57 12.08
C THR A 87 19.30 -1.39 10.83
N GLY A 88 18.83 -0.76 9.76
CA GLY A 88 18.35 -1.47 8.56
C GLY A 88 17.00 -2.14 8.75
N LYS A 89 16.11 -1.52 9.55
CA LYS A 89 14.78 -2.05 9.92
C LYS A 89 13.94 -2.48 8.72
N THR A 90 13.89 -1.64 7.68
CA THR A 90 13.08 -1.92 6.49
C THR A 90 13.51 -3.22 5.83
N LEU A 91 14.80 -3.31 5.48
CA LEU A 91 15.36 -4.52 4.88
C LEU A 91 15.19 -5.74 5.78
N ALA A 92 15.31 -5.58 7.10
CA ALA A 92 15.16 -6.67 8.05
C ALA A 92 13.75 -7.29 8.03
N TYR A 93 12.69 -6.47 8.10
CA TYR A 93 11.33 -7.02 8.05
C TYR A 93 10.99 -7.53 6.64
N LEU A 94 11.48 -6.90 5.57
CA LEU A 94 11.23 -7.35 4.19
C LEU A 94 11.81 -8.74 3.96
N LEU A 95 13.10 -8.92 4.27
CA LEU A 95 13.81 -10.20 4.13
C LEU A 95 13.21 -11.32 4.99
N ALA A 96 12.65 -10.99 6.16
CA ALA A 96 12.03 -11.99 7.02
C ALA A 96 10.62 -12.38 6.56
N THR A 97 9.84 -11.43 6.05
CA THR A 97 8.40 -11.61 5.77
C THR A 97 8.13 -12.12 4.36
N ILE A 98 8.81 -11.60 3.34
CA ILE A 98 8.52 -11.91 1.95
C ILE A 98 8.77 -13.40 1.62
N PRO A 99 9.95 -13.99 1.91
CA PRO A 99 10.19 -15.40 1.61
C PRO A 99 9.20 -16.33 2.30
N LEU A 100 8.85 -16.01 3.54
CA LEU A 100 7.87 -16.75 4.31
C LEU A 100 6.46 -16.62 3.70
N ALA A 101 6.05 -15.42 3.31
CA ALA A 101 4.75 -15.19 2.71
C ALA A 101 4.61 -15.89 1.36
N GLN A 102 5.65 -15.89 0.53
CA GLN A 102 5.68 -16.62 -0.73
C GLN A 102 5.55 -18.14 -0.51
N ALA A 103 6.31 -18.70 0.43
CA ALA A 103 6.22 -20.13 0.76
C ALA A 103 4.83 -20.54 1.28
N LEU A 104 4.11 -19.61 1.93
CA LEU A 104 2.77 -19.83 2.46
C LEU A 104 1.63 -19.38 1.52
N ASN A 105 1.96 -18.82 0.35
CA ASN A 105 1.02 -18.19 -0.58
C ASN A 105 0.12 -17.13 0.11
N LEU A 106 0.75 -16.27 0.91
CA LEU A 106 0.13 -15.17 1.64
C LEU A 106 0.63 -13.82 1.10
N LYS A 107 -0.16 -12.77 1.34
CA LYS A 107 0.23 -11.39 1.05
C LYS A 107 0.86 -10.73 2.27
N VAL A 108 1.86 -9.86 2.04
CA VAL A 108 2.47 -9.04 3.08
C VAL A 108 1.88 -7.63 3.02
N VAL A 109 1.38 -7.13 4.15
CA VAL A 109 0.97 -5.72 4.27
C VAL A 109 1.96 -4.99 5.16
N ILE A 110 2.59 -3.94 4.61
CA ILE A 110 3.53 -3.07 5.32
C ILE A 110 2.80 -1.76 5.60
N ALA A 111 2.45 -1.53 6.86
CA ALA A 111 1.85 -0.28 7.29
C ALA A 111 2.91 0.65 7.87
N THR A 112 2.98 1.88 7.37
CA THR A 112 3.90 2.92 7.86
C THR A 112 3.11 4.11 8.44
N ALA A 113 3.81 5.04 9.09
CA ALA A 113 3.16 6.17 9.74
C ALA A 113 2.76 7.30 8.77
N THR A 114 3.48 7.48 7.65
CA THR A 114 3.28 8.63 6.74
C THR A 114 3.44 8.21 5.28
N VAL A 115 2.85 8.98 4.37
CA VAL A 115 2.98 8.74 2.92
C VAL A 115 4.45 8.80 2.47
N ALA A 116 5.23 9.74 2.98
CA ALA A 116 6.66 9.84 2.68
C ALA A 116 7.44 8.55 3.07
N LEU A 117 7.07 7.90 4.17
CA LEU A 117 7.67 6.61 4.54
C LEU A 117 7.21 5.48 3.60
N GLN A 118 5.96 5.49 3.12
CA GLN A 118 5.51 4.53 2.10
C GLN A 118 6.31 4.67 0.80
N GLU A 119 6.51 5.91 0.35
CA GLU A 119 7.28 6.22 -0.85
C GLU A 119 8.74 5.83 -0.69
N GLN A 120 9.34 6.06 0.48
CA GLN A 120 10.69 5.56 0.76
C GLN A 120 10.77 4.04 0.64
N VAL A 121 9.79 3.30 1.18
CA VAL A 121 9.75 1.84 1.09
C VAL A 121 9.63 1.38 -0.37
N ILE A 122 8.76 2.01 -1.16
CA ILE A 122 8.49 1.60 -2.55
C ILE A 122 9.53 2.07 -3.56
N LEU A 123 10.01 3.31 -3.48
CA LEU A 123 10.88 3.91 -4.48
C LEU A 123 12.36 3.61 -4.20
N LYS A 124 12.68 3.23 -2.96
CA LYS A 124 14.05 2.95 -2.55
C LYS A 124 14.18 1.54 -1.97
N ASP A 125 13.61 1.28 -0.79
CA ASP A 125 13.99 0.08 -0.03
C ASP A 125 13.62 -1.25 -0.74
N ILE A 126 12.46 -1.33 -1.40
CA ILE A 126 12.02 -2.51 -2.17
C ILE A 126 12.84 -2.69 -3.47
N PRO A 127 13.02 -1.67 -4.33
CA PRO A 127 13.94 -1.76 -5.46
C PRO A 127 15.36 -2.12 -5.05
N GLU A 128 15.83 -1.65 -3.88
CA GLU A 128 17.13 -2.03 -3.35
C GLU A 128 17.21 -3.53 -3.03
N LEU A 129 16.14 -4.09 -2.47
CA LEU A 129 16.04 -5.52 -2.17
C LEU A 129 15.96 -6.37 -3.45
N LEU A 130 15.09 -6.00 -4.41
CA LEU A 130 14.92 -6.72 -5.68
C LEU A 130 16.20 -6.73 -6.52
N ASN A 131 16.94 -5.61 -6.57
CA ASN A 131 18.20 -5.56 -7.31
C ASN A 131 19.35 -6.27 -6.57
N GLY A 132 19.22 -6.47 -5.26
CA GLY A 132 20.28 -7.03 -4.42
C GLY A 132 20.08 -8.50 -4.04
N SER A 133 18.96 -9.12 -4.40
CA SER A 133 18.64 -10.51 -4.05
C SER A 133 17.88 -11.20 -5.18
N GLU A 134 17.85 -12.52 -5.18
CA GLU A 134 17.08 -13.33 -6.14
C GLU A 134 15.57 -13.39 -5.82
N LEU A 135 15.08 -12.51 -4.94
CA LEU A 135 13.65 -12.43 -4.64
C LEU A 135 12.91 -11.80 -5.81
N ASP A 136 11.82 -12.44 -6.23
CA ASP A 136 10.91 -11.92 -7.26
C ASP A 136 9.51 -11.81 -6.66
N PHE A 137 9.02 -10.58 -6.51
CA PHE A 137 7.69 -10.31 -5.97
C PHE A 137 7.14 -8.98 -6.48
N SER A 138 5.83 -8.91 -6.56
CA SER A 138 5.09 -7.71 -6.96
C SER A 138 4.73 -6.84 -5.75
N VAL A 139 4.86 -5.52 -5.91
CA VAL A 139 4.50 -4.53 -4.87
C VAL A 139 3.44 -3.57 -5.41
N ALA A 140 2.50 -3.19 -4.55
CA ALA A 140 1.56 -2.11 -4.85
C ALA A 140 1.40 -1.14 -3.67
N LEU A 141 1.14 0.13 -4.01
CA LEU A 141 0.95 1.22 -3.06
C LEU A 141 -0.54 1.45 -2.79
N ALA A 142 -0.94 1.38 -1.53
CA ALA A 142 -2.31 1.61 -1.10
C ALA A 142 -2.43 2.96 -0.37
N LYS A 143 -2.68 4.03 -1.13
CA LYS A 143 -3.04 5.35 -0.59
C LYS A 143 -4.54 5.50 -0.37
N GLY A 144 -4.90 6.49 0.45
CA GLY A 144 -6.29 6.89 0.68
C GLY A 144 -6.90 7.60 -0.52
N ARG A 145 -8.22 7.55 -0.67
CA ARG A 145 -8.94 8.17 -1.80
C ARG A 145 -8.66 9.68 -1.93
N GLY A 146 -8.46 10.35 -0.80
CA GLY A 146 -8.08 11.77 -0.71
C GLY A 146 -6.78 12.16 -1.42
N ARG A 147 -5.96 11.18 -1.82
CA ARG A 147 -4.69 11.38 -2.53
C ARG A 147 -4.82 11.23 -4.04
N TYR A 148 -5.99 10.84 -4.54
CA TYR A 148 -6.23 10.66 -5.96
C TYR A 148 -7.19 11.71 -6.51
N VAL A 149 -6.90 12.21 -7.70
CA VAL A 149 -7.81 13.11 -8.41
C VAL A 149 -9.10 12.38 -8.80
N CYS A 150 -10.23 13.04 -8.61
CA CYS A 150 -11.54 12.59 -9.06
C CYS A 150 -11.82 13.21 -10.43
N LEU A 151 -11.79 12.39 -11.48
CA LEU A 151 -12.07 12.82 -12.85
C LEU A 151 -13.38 13.60 -12.96
N SER A 152 -14.46 13.12 -12.33
CA SER A 152 -15.74 13.83 -12.39
C SER A 152 -15.74 15.20 -11.70
N LYS A 153 -14.88 15.41 -10.70
CA LYS A 153 -14.69 16.73 -10.09
C LYS A 153 -13.82 17.63 -10.96
N LEU A 154 -12.76 17.06 -11.54
CA LEU A 154 -11.88 17.76 -12.46
C LEU A 154 -12.65 18.28 -13.68
N ASP A 155 -13.46 17.42 -14.31
CA ASP A 155 -14.31 17.77 -15.45
C ASP A 155 -15.27 18.92 -15.08
N ALA A 156 -15.98 18.79 -13.95
CA ALA A 156 -16.93 19.80 -13.48
C ALA A 156 -16.30 21.17 -13.12
N LEU A 157 -15.00 21.19 -12.80
CA LEU A 157 -14.26 22.43 -12.54
C LEU A 157 -13.71 23.08 -13.81
N LEU A 158 -13.58 22.31 -14.89
CA LEU A 158 -13.17 22.79 -16.21
C LEU A 158 -14.37 23.15 -17.09
N GLU A 159 -15.57 22.68 -16.77
CA GLU A 159 -16.79 23.13 -17.44
C GLU A 159 -16.97 24.65 -17.25
N PRO A 160 -17.17 25.43 -18.33
CA PRO A 160 -17.44 26.85 -18.23
C PRO A 160 -18.70 27.08 -17.40
N ASN A 161 -18.57 27.75 -16.25
CA ASN A 161 -19.74 28.24 -15.52
C ASN A 161 -20.29 29.47 -16.25
N ASP A 162 -21.17 29.26 -17.22
CA ASP A 162 -21.87 30.35 -17.96
C ASP A 162 -22.50 31.38 -17.01
N SER A 163 -22.99 30.95 -15.84
CA SER A 163 -23.56 31.82 -14.81
C SER A 163 -22.54 32.66 -14.04
N LEU A 164 -21.29 32.19 -13.90
CA LEU A 164 -20.22 32.95 -13.24
C LEU A 164 -19.62 33.98 -14.20
N GLN A 165 -19.47 33.60 -15.47
CA GLN A 165 -19.05 34.49 -16.55
C GLN A 165 -20.07 35.63 -16.76
N ALA A 166 -21.36 35.28 -16.77
CA ALA A 166 -22.44 36.28 -16.82
C ALA A 166 -22.49 37.19 -15.58
N MET A 167 -22.14 36.70 -14.38
CA MET A 167 -22.07 37.56 -13.18
C MET A 167 -20.85 38.49 -13.18
N LEU A 168 -19.68 38.04 -13.65
CA LEU A 168 -18.50 38.89 -13.80
C LEU A 168 -18.71 40.00 -14.84
N ASP A 169 -19.45 39.72 -15.91
CA ASP A 169 -19.79 40.72 -16.94
C ASP A 169 -20.82 41.76 -16.44
N LEU A 170 -21.63 41.43 -15.43
CA LEU A 170 -22.68 42.29 -14.86
C LEU A 170 -22.20 43.16 -13.69
N TYR A 171 -21.26 42.67 -12.88
CA TYR A 171 -20.71 43.36 -11.71
C TYR A 171 -19.22 43.64 -11.95
N GLY A 172 -18.92 44.71 -12.70
CA GLY A 172 -17.56 45.08 -13.07
C GLY A 172 -16.60 45.18 -11.87
N GLU A 173 -15.38 44.64 -12.07
CA GLU A 173 -14.10 44.79 -11.34
C GLU A 173 -14.08 44.87 -9.79
N GLU A 174 -15.18 44.67 -9.05
CA GLU A 174 -15.10 44.36 -7.62
C GLU A 174 -14.85 42.85 -7.46
N SER A 175 -13.57 42.50 -7.58
CA SER A 175 -13.00 41.17 -7.38
C SER A 175 -13.42 40.56 -6.04
N VAL A 176 -14.53 39.83 -6.05
CA VAL A 176 -14.76 38.78 -5.06
C VAL A 176 -13.70 37.72 -5.35
N ASP A 177 -12.68 37.60 -4.49
CA ASP A 177 -11.65 36.55 -4.54
C ASP A 177 -12.28 35.18 -4.20
N LEU A 178 -13.24 34.76 -5.01
CA LEU A 178 -13.69 33.38 -5.14
C LEU A 178 -12.63 32.71 -6.00
N GLY A 179 -11.47 32.46 -5.37
CA GLY A 179 -10.21 32.04 -6.01
C GLY A 179 -10.43 31.40 -7.37
N GLU A 180 -10.03 32.11 -8.42
CA GLU A 180 -10.13 31.62 -9.79
C GLU A 180 -9.65 30.16 -9.77
N PRO A 181 -10.46 29.19 -10.24
CA PRO A 181 -9.98 27.83 -10.41
C PRO A 181 -8.69 27.95 -11.20
N ASP A 182 -7.64 27.30 -10.71
CA ASP A 182 -6.30 27.33 -11.30
C ASP A 182 -6.40 26.54 -12.62
N ALA A 183 -7.13 27.10 -13.60
CA ALA A 183 -7.70 26.37 -14.73
C ALA A 183 -6.57 25.83 -15.62
N ARG A 184 -5.44 26.54 -15.64
CA ARG A 184 -4.20 26.07 -16.25
C ARG A 184 -3.65 24.81 -15.56
N LEU A 185 -3.70 24.74 -14.23
CA LEU A 185 -3.28 23.56 -13.47
C LEU A 185 -4.22 22.39 -13.75
N TYR A 186 -5.54 22.62 -13.71
CA TYR A 186 -6.55 21.58 -13.92
C TYR A 186 -6.53 21.06 -15.35
N GLN A 187 -6.39 21.93 -16.34
CA GLN A 187 -6.21 21.53 -17.72
C GLN A 187 -4.93 20.71 -17.88
N GLY A 188 -3.81 21.16 -17.31
CA GLY A 188 -2.55 20.42 -17.35
C GLY A 188 -2.63 19.05 -16.68
N MET A 189 -3.40 18.91 -15.60
CA MET A 189 -3.68 17.62 -14.95
C MET A 189 -4.50 16.69 -15.83
N LEU A 190 -5.53 17.22 -16.51
CA LEU A 190 -6.34 16.45 -17.45
C LEU A 190 -5.50 15.97 -18.64
N ASP A 191 -4.67 16.85 -19.21
CA ASP A 191 -3.78 16.54 -20.32
C ASP A 191 -2.75 15.47 -19.89
N ALA A 192 -2.14 15.62 -18.71
CA ALA A 192 -1.18 14.64 -18.18
C ALA A 192 -1.79 13.25 -17.93
N LEU A 193 -3.06 13.20 -17.48
CA LEU A 193 -3.81 11.95 -17.35
C LEU A 193 -4.13 11.32 -18.72
N ALA A 194 -4.46 12.14 -19.71
CA ALA A 194 -4.75 11.69 -21.08
C ALA A 194 -3.50 11.15 -21.79
N GLU A 195 -2.36 11.79 -21.57
CA GLU A 195 -1.05 11.35 -22.08
C GLU A 195 -0.47 10.15 -21.32
N GLY A 196 -0.98 9.86 -20.11
CA GLY A 196 -0.45 8.83 -19.23
C GLY A 196 0.88 9.19 -18.57
N SER A 197 1.26 10.47 -18.57
CA SER A 197 2.46 10.99 -17.89
C SER A 197 2.25 11.16 -16.38
N TRP A 198 1.00 11.11 -15.92
CA TRP A 198 0.62 11.16 -14.51
C TRP A 198 -0.42 10.08 -14.17
N ASP A 199 -0.30 9.46 -13.00
CA ASP A 199 -1.18 8.39 -12.51
C ASP A 199 -2.37 8.90 -11.68
N GLY A 200 -2.48 10.22 -11.50
CA GLY A 200 -3.54 10.86 -10.74
C GLY A 200 -3.29 10.93 -9.24
N ASP A 201 -2.11 10.52 -8.76
CA ASP A 201 -1.68 10.65 -7.37
C ASP A 201 -1.15 12.07 -7.09
N ARG A 202 -1.66 12.72 -6.03
CA ARG A 202 -1.22 14.05 -5.61
C ARG A 202 0.30 14.16 -5.46
N ASP A 203 0.91 13.14 -4.85
CA ASP A 203 2.32 13.20 -4.45
C ASP A 203 3.27 12.89 -5.62
N SER A 204 2.76 12.32 -6.72
CA SER A 204 3.51 12.07 -7.96
C SER A 204 3.51 13.27 -8.92
N TRP A 205 2.77 14.34 -8.59
CA TRP A 205 2.71 15.54 -9.42
C TRP A 205 4.04 16.31 -9.42
N ASN A 206 4.36 16.97 -10.54
CA ASN A 206 5.65 17.62 -10.79
C ASN A 206 6.00 18.80 -9.85
N ARG A 207 5.02 19.29 -9.08
CA ARG A 207 5.19 20.36 -8.10
C ARG A 207 4.33 20.08 -6.87
N PRO A 208 4.69 20.61 -5.69
CA PRO A 208 3.80 20.60 -4.53
C PRO A 208 2.48 21.33 -4.85
N ILE A 209 1.35 20.68 -4.56
CA ILE A 209 0.00 21.25 -4.75
C ILE A 209 -0.54 21.75 -3.41
N ALA A 210 -0.99 23.00 -3.37
CA ALA A 210 -1.56 23.58 -2.16
C ALA A 210 -2.88 22.89 -1.79
N GLU A 211 -3.20 22.84 -0.49
CA GLU A 211 -4.44 22.18 -0.04
C GLU A 211 -5.70 22.79 -0.65
N LYS A 212 -5.69 24.12 -0.85
CA LYS A 212 -6.79 24.85 -1.51
C LYS A 212 -7.02 24.43 -2.97
N GLU A 213 -5.96 24.05 -3.68
CA GLU A 213 -6.01 23.62 -5.09
C GLU A 213 -6.45 22.16 -5.21
N TRP A 214 -6.02 21.32 -4.26
CA TRP A 214 -6.28 19.88 -4.27
C TRP A 214 -7.64 19.50 -3.71
N ARG A 215 -8.12 20.19 -2.67
CA ARG A 215 -9.37 19.85 -1.98
C ARG A 215 -10.60 19.77 -2.92
N PRO A 216 -10.76 20.64 -3.93
CA PRO A 216 -11.86 20.53 -4.90
C PRO A 216 -11.73 19.32 -5.84
N LEU A 217 -10.51 18.84 -6.09
CA LEU A 217 -10.19 17.78 -7.04
C LEU A 217 -10.42 16.37 -6.50
N THR A 218 -10.54 16.20 -5.19
CA THR A 218 -10.65 14.89 -4.55
C THR A 218 -12.01 14.67 -3.90
N VAL A 219 -12.33 13.41 -3.62
CA VAL A 219 -13.52 13.00 -2.87
C VAL A 219 -13.13 12.05 -1.74
N ASP A 220 -13.94 12.05 -0.68
CA ASP A 220 -13.84 11.04 0.37
C ASP A 220 -14.63 9.78 -0.01
N ASN A 221 -14.69 8.81 0.91
CA ASN A 221 -15.45 7.58 0.64
C ASN A 221 -16.96 7.82 0.64
N ALA A 222 -17.46 8.79 1.41
CA ALA A 222 -18.89 9.05 1.58
C ALA A 222 -19.50 9.79 0.39
N SER A 223 -18.76 10.72 -0.22
CA SER A 223 -19.19 11.52 -1.38
C SER A 223 -18.96 10.82 -2.73
N CYS A 224 -18.22 9.71 -2.75
CA CYS A 224 -17.94 8.97 -3.97
C CYS A 224 -19.14 8.10 -4.39
N LEU A 225 -19.55 8.24 -5.65
CA LEU A 225 -20.65 7.45 -6.23
C LEU A 225 -20.26 6.00 -6.56
N GLY A 226 -18.98 5.63 -6.41
CA GLY A 226 -18.48 4.29 -6.69
C GLY A 226 -18.82 3.81 -8.10
N ALA A 227 -19.38 2.60 -8.21
CA ALA A 227 -19.77 2.00 -9.49
C ALA A 227 -20.88 2.76 -10.26
N ARG A 228 -21.57 3.71 -9.61
CA ARG A 228 -22.59 4.57 -10.26
C ARG A 228 -21.99 5.81 -10.93
N CYS A 229 -20.69 6.06 -10.74
CA CYS A 229 -19.99 7.18 -11.35
C CYS A 229 -19.85 6.97 -12.87
N SER A 230 -20.12 8.01 -13.66
CA SER A 230 -19.91 8.01 -15.11
C SER A 230 -18.45 7.67 -15.49
N ASN A 231 -17.49 8.15 -14.70
CA ASN A 231 -16.07 7.99 -14.92
C ASN A 231 -15.47 6.78 -14.19
N PHE A 232 -16.29 5.81 -13.72
CA PHE A 232 -15.81 4.67 -12.93
C PHE A 232 -14.71 3.86 -13.63
N ARG A 233 -14.86 3.56 -14.93
CA ARG A 233 -13.87 2.77 -15.71
C ARG A 233 -12.52 3.47 -15.87
N GLN A 234 -12.50 4.79 -15.83
CA GLN A 234 -11.29 5.60 -15.97
C GLN A 234 -10.75 6.07 -14.62
N CYS A 235 -11.46 5.80 -13.51
CA CYS A 235 -11.12 6.30 -12.19
C CYS A 235 -9.74 5.82 -11.73
N VAL A 236 -8.83 6.77 -11.57
CA VAL A 236 -7.44 6.53 -11.14
C VAL A 236 -7.35 5.81 -9.80
N PHE A 237 -8.22 6.13 -8.85
CA PHE A 237 -8.27 5.46 -7.54
C PHE A 237 -8.62 3.97 -7.67
N PHE A 238 -9.61 3.61 -8.50
CA PHE A 238 -10.01 2.22 -8.67
C PHE A 238 -8.98 1.44 -9.49
N LYS A 239 -8.35 2.06 -10.49
CA LYS A 239 -7.21 1.48 -11.21
C LYS A 239 -6.04 1.17 -10.26
N ALA A 240 -5.69 2.11 -9.38
CA ALA A 240 -4.66 1.89 -8.35
C ALA A 240 -5.06 0.82 -7.32
N ARG A 241 -6.36 0.60 -7.08
CA ARG A 241 -6.85 -0.46 -6.19
C ARG A 241 -6.83 -1.84 -6.82
N GLU A 242 -7.04 -1.95 -8.13
CA GLU A 242 -7.02 -3.22 -8.85
C GLU A 242 -5.65 -3.90 -8.78
N SER A 243 -4.56 -3.12 -8.80
CA SER A 243 -3.20 -3.66 -8.66
C SER A 243 -2.93 -4.30 -7.30
N LEU A 244 -3.68 -3.93 -6.24
CA LEU A 244 -3.52 -4.54 -4.92
C LEU A 244 -3.94 -6.01 -4.88
N ASP A 245 -4.87 -6.42 -5.74
CA ASP A 245 -5.37 -7.79 -5.76
C ASP A 245 -4.37 -8.75 -6.41
N GLN A 246 -3.50 -8.23 -7.29
CA GLN A 246 -2.45 -9.01 -7.94
C GLN A 246 -1.09 -8.90 -7.23
N SER A 247 -0.92 -7.97 -6.28
CA SER A 247 0.36 -7.78 -5.61
C SER A 247 0.64 -8.77 -4.47
N ASP A 248 1.89 -9.17 -4.31
CA ASP A 248 2.37 -9.99 -3.18
C ASP A 248 2.57 -9.13 -1.93
N VAL A 249 3.05 -7.89 -2.13
CA VAL A 249 3.31 -6.91 -1.09
C VAL A 249 2.42 -5.68 -1.29
N ILE A 250 1.78 -5.21 -0.23
CA ILE A 250 1.00 -3.98 -0.20
C ILE A 250 1.62 -3.04 0.82
N VAL A 251 2.02 -1.84 0.40
CA VAL A 251 2.48 -0.79 1.31
C VAL A 251 1.33 0.19 1.55
N SER A 252 1.06 0.53 2.80
CA SER A 252 -0.01 1.47 3.17
C SER A 252 0.37 2.31 4.40
N ASN A 253 -0.49 3.24 4.80
CA ASN A 253 -0.42 3.90 6.11
C ASN A 253 -1.46 3.36 7.08
N HIS A 254 -1.19 3.56 8.37
CA HIS A 254 -2.19 3.47 9.43
C HIS A 254 -3.30 4.53 9.28
#